data_AF-A0A7V5N1J9-F1
#
_entry.id   AF-A0A7V5N1J9-F1
#
_cell.length_a   1.000
_cell.length_b   1.000
_cell.length_c   1.000
_cell.angle_alpha   90.00
_cell.angle_beta   90.00
_cell.angle_gamma   90.00
#
_symmetry.space_group_name_H-M   'P 1'
#
loop_
_entity.id
_entity.type
_entity.pdbx_description
1 polymer ?
#
loop_
_entity_poly.entity_id
_entity_poly.type
_entity_poly.pdbx_seq_one_letter_code
_entity_poly.pdbx_strand_id
1 'polypeptide(L)'
;MKKLKLIGGLVLFLIITNISLVFGAETGGEHHGVTSSQLKNLLWFTLNFIVLFLILYKFLKKPILDMFKSRQENILKQYNELLEKKKEAEAKYVELQEKIKNLEKEAQEIYQNYVEQGVKEKERIIAEANAQAERIKQQAQLYIQHEMEKAKAILREEIAEASVKLAEEILKKSITEEDQKRTVKEFINEIKGRVLH
;
A
#
# COMPACT_ATOMS: atom_id res chain seq x y z
N MET A 1 19.83 -2.61 58.66
CA MET A 1 20.24 -3.17 59.97
C MET A 1 21.25 -4.33 59.87
N LYS A 2 21.13 -5.28 58.94
CA LYS A 2 22.07 -6.43 58.83
C LYS A 2 23.53 -6.03 58.49
N LYS A 3 23.76 -5.00 57.67
CA LYS A 3 25.12 -4.59 57.27
C LYS A 3 25.88 -3.76 58.31
N LEU A 4 25.16 -3.04 59.18
CA LEU A 4 25.77 -2.35 60.32
C LEU A 4 26.26 -3.36 61.38
N LYS A 5 25.52 -4.48 61.53
CA LYS A 5 25.95 -5.64 62.34
C LYS A 5 27.15 -6.37 61.74
N LEU A 6 27.25 -6.44 60.40
CA LEU A 6 28.40 -7.07 59.72
C LEU A 6 29.67 -6.23 59.83
N ILE A 7 29.55 -4.91 59.64
CA ILE A 7 30.66 -3.95 59.81
C ILE A 7 31.07 -3.87 61.29
N GLY A 8 30.10 -3.82 62.21
CA GLY A 8 30.34 -3.88 63.64
C GLY A 8 30.99 -5.19 64.08
N GLY A 9 30.60 -6.32 63.47
CA GLY A 9 31.22 -7.63 63.71
C GLY A 9 32.65 -7.73 63.18
N LEU A 10 32.94 -7.12 62.02
CA LEU A 10 34.29 -7.08 61.43
C LEU A 10 35.22 -6.15 62.21
N VAL A 11 34.68 -5.03 62.71
CA VAL A 11 35.35 -4.13 63.66
C VAL A 11 35.66 -4.86 64.97
N LEU A 12 34.68 -5.57 65.54
CA LEU A 12 34.88 -6.34 66.76
C LEU A 12 35.91 -7.46 66.56
N PHE A 13 35.87 -8.15 65.41
CA PHE A 13 36.85 -9.17 65.04
C PHE A 13 38.26 -8.59 64.90
N LEU A 14 38.41 -7.43 64.25
CA LEU A 14 39.70 -6.75 64.11
C LEU A 14 40.26 -6.27 65.45
N ILE A 15 39.40 -5.75 66.34
CA ILE A 15 39.77 -5.38 67.71
C ILE A 15 40.22 -6.62 68.49
N ILE A 16 39.49 -7.74 68.40
CA ILE A 16 39.85 -9.01 69.04
C ILE A 16 41.20 -9.52 68.52
N THR A 17 41.45 -9.48 67.21
CA THR A 17 42.76 -9.89 66.64
C THR A 17 43.91 -8.97 67.05
N ASN A 18 43.68 -7.66 67.22
CA ASN A 18 44.70 -6.73 67.75
C ASN A 18 44.99 -6.98 69.23
N ILE A 19 43.96 -7.29 70.02
CA ILE A 19 44.11 -7.73 71.43
C ILE A 19 44.97 -9.01 71.47
N SER A 20 44.68 -10.02 70.65
CA SER A 20 45.47 -11.25 70.60
C SER A 20 46.93 -11.04 70.18
N LEU A 21 47.22 -10.08 69.27
CA LEU A 21 48.60 -9.74 68.88
C LEU A 21 49.38 -9.03 69.99
N VAL A 22 48.73 -8.18 70.80
CA VAL A 22 49.37 -7.52 71.96
C VAL A 22 49.68 -8.51 73.08
N PHE A 23 48.76 -9.45 73.36
CA PHE A 23 48.97 -10.50 74.36
C PHE A 23 49.92 -11.61 73.87
N GLY A 24 50.07 -11.81 72.55
CA GLY A 24 50.95 -12.83 71.96
C GLY A 24 52.40 -12.40 71.71
N ALA A 25 52.75 -11.13 71.94
CA ALA A 25 54.09 -10.60 71.65
C ALA A 25 55.13 -10.89 72.76
N GLU A 26 54.74 -11.43 73.92
CA GLU A 26 55.64 -11.77 75.03
C GLU A 26 55.36 -13.20 75.52
N THR A 27 55.86 -14.21 74.81
CA THR A 27 55.93 -15.59 75.33
C THR A 27 57.16 -15.73 76.21
N GLY A 28 57.02 -15.45 77.51
CA GLY A 28 58.05 -15.72 78.50
C GLY A 28 57.67 -15.32 79.92
N GLY A 29 57.18 -16.29 80.70
CA GLY A 29 57.14 -16.22 82.17
C GLY A 29 55.80 -15.82 82.79
N GLU A 30 55.30 -16.69 83.66
CA GLU A 30 54.08 -16.53 84.45
C GLU A 30 54.05 -15.22 85.24
N HIS A 31 53.14 -14.31 84.89
CA HIS A 31 52.55 -13.33 85.79
C HIS A 31 51.17 -12.92 85.24
N HIS A 32 50.11 -13.32 85.94
CA HIS A 32 48.73 -12.85 85.73
C HIS A 32 48.58 -11.38 86.18
N GLY A 33 49.22 -10.46 85.47
CA GLY A 33 49.06 -9.03 85.68
C GLY A 33 49.28 -8.31 84.36
N VAL A 34 48.26 -7.57 83.91
CA VAL A 34 48.37 -6.72 82.72
C VAL A 34 49.44 -5.66 83.00
N THR A 35 50.61 -5.75 82.38
CA THR A 35 51.66 -4.75 82.55
C THR A 35 51.22 -3.42 81.94
N SER A 36 51.64 -2.30 82.55
CA SER A 36 51.29 -0.96 82.11
C SER A 36 51.75 -0.64 80.68
N SER A 37 52.70 -1.39 80.11
CA SER A 37 53.13 -1.28 78.70
C SER A 37 52.14 -1.95 77.74
N GLN A 38 51.60 -3.12 78.08
CA GLN A 38 50.63 -3.86 77.27
C GLN A 38 49.31 -3.09 77.14
N LEU A 39 48.84 -2.48 78.23
CA LEU A 39 47.68 -1.56 78.22
C LEU A 39 47.90 -0.35 77.31
N LYS A 40 49.10 0.25 77.32
CA LYS A 40 49.43 1.40 76.45
C LYS A 40 49.47 1.01 74.97
N ASN A 41 50.07 -0.14 74.64
CA ASN A 41 50.11 -0.63 73.25
C ASN A 41 48.71 -0.98 72.74
N LEU A 42 47.88 -1.61 73.56
CA LEU A 42 46.50 -1.90 73.21
C LEU A 42 45.67 -0.63 72.98
N LEU A 43 45.82 0.38 73.86
CA LEU A 43 45.17 1.69 73.68
C LEU A 43 45.64 2.38 72.40
N TRP A 44 46.93 2.31 72.08
CA TRP A 44 47.50 2.90 70.87
C TRP A 44 46.96 2.25 69.58
N PHE A 45 46.95 0.92 69.50
CA PHE A 45 46.38 0.21 68.35
C PHE A 45 44.87 0.40 68.23
N THR A 46 44.15 0.41 69.36
CA THR A 46 42.71 0.67 69.36
C THR A 46 42.41 2.09 68.85
N LEU A 47 43.19 3.08 69.28
CA LEU A 47 43.06 4.46 68.81
C LEU A 47 43.39 4.58 67.32
N ASN A 48 44.46 3.94 66.84
CA ASN A 48 44.81 3.92 65.42
C ASN A 48 43.70 3.27 64.57
N PHE A 49 43.13 2.16 65.04
CA PHE A 49 42.02 1.48 64.39
C PHE A 49 40.75 2.35 64.36
N ILE A 50 40.41 3.04 65.46
CA ILE A 50 39.29 3.98 65.49
C ILE A 50 39.49 5.10 64.47
N VAL A 51 40.69 5.67 64.38
CA VAL A 51 41.01 6.70 63.39
C VAL A 51 40.85 6.17 61.97
N LEU A 52 41.40 4.99 61.66
CA LEU A 52 41.25 4.35 60.35
C LEU A 52 39.77 4.05 60.03
N PHE A 53 39.00 3.57 61.01
CA PHE A 53 37.58 3.28 60.85
C PHE A 53 36.76 4.55 60.57
N LEU A 54 37.05 5.66 61.26
CA LEU A 54 36.39 6.94 61.01
C LEU A 54 36.68 7.48 59.61
N ILE A 55 37.94 7.35 59.15
CA ILE A 55 38.33 7.69 57.77
C ILE A 55 37.55 6.80 56.80
N LEU A 56 37.60 5.48 56.97
CA LEU A 56 36.95 4.54 56.06
C LEU A 56 35.42 4.75 56.04
N TYR A 57 34.78 4.96 57.18
CA TYR A 57 33.35 5.25 57.26
C TYR A 57 32.99 6.53 56.51
N LYS A 58 33.78 7.60 56.68
CA LYS A 58 33.55 8.88 56.00
C LYS A 58 33.71 8.76 54.47
N PHE A 59 34.69 7.96 54.01
CA PHE A 59 34.96 7.77 52.59
C PHE A 59 34.03 6.76 51.90
N LEU A 60 33.65 5.66 52.56
CA LEU A 60 32.84 4.58 51.94
C LEU A 60 31.33 4.83 52.02
N LYS A 61 30.85 5.67 52.92
CA LYS A 61 29.40 5.92 53.07
C LYS A 61 28.76 6.43 51.79
N LYS A 62 29.41 7.36 51.08
CA LYS A 62 28.90 7.94 49.83
C LYS A 62 28.85 6.93 48.67
N PRO A 63 29.97 6.32 48.22
CA PRO A 63 29.96 5.43 47.04
C PRO A 63 29.06 4.21 47.22
N ILE A 64 28.95 3.66 48.45
CA ILE A 64 28.07 2.52 48.71
C ILE A 64 26.60 2.92 48.56
N LEU A 65 26.19 4.07 49.12
CA LEU A 65 24.81 4.56 48.99
C LEU A 65 24.48 4.89 47.54
N ASP A 66 25.40 5.54 46.82
CA ASP A 66 25.20 5.95 45.43
C ASP A 66 25.09 4.72 44.49
N MET A 67 25.88 3.67 44.72
CA MET A 67 25.78 2.42 43.97
C MET A 67 24.41 1.74 44.14
N PHE A 68 23.87 1.69 45.37
CA PHE A 68 22.55 1.11 45.60
C PHE A 68 21.42 1.96 45.03
N LYS A 69 21.50 3.29 45.16
CA LYS A 69 20.54 4.21 44.55
C LYS A 69 20.55 4.11 43.02
N SER A 70 21.73 4.19 42.41
CA SER A 70 21.89 4.05 40.95
C SER A 70 21.35 2.70 40.46
N ARG A 71 21.60 1.61 41.17
CA ARG A 71 21.03 0.30 40.80
C ARG A 71 19.50 0.30 40.89
N GLN A 72 18.93 0.86 41.95
CA GLN A 72 17.48 0.96 42.12
C GLN A 72 16.85 1.84 41.02
N GLU A 73 17.42 3.01 40.76
CA GLU A 73 16.98 3.94 39.72
C GLU A 73 17.07 3.32 38.33
N ASN A 74 18.15 2.61 38.02
CA ASN A 74 18.30 1.91 36.75
C ASN A 74 17.25 0.81 36.56
N ILE A 75 16.95 0.03 37.59
CA ILE A 75 15.91 -1.00 37.53
C ILE A 75 14.54 -0.36 37.34
N LEU A 76 14.23 0.70 38.08
CA LEU A 76 12.96 1.43 37.92
C LEU A 76 12.83 2.05 36.53
N LYS A 77 13.91 2.64 36.02
CA LYS A 77 13.94 3.22 34.68
C LYS A 77 13.72 2.16 33.61
N GLN A 78 14.44 1.04 33.68
CA GLN A 78 14.24 -0.08 32.75
C GLN A 78 12.82 -0.65 32.84
N TYR A 79 12.28 -0.80 34.04
CA TYR A 79 10.93 -1.30 34.23
C TYR A 79 9.88 -0.36 33.62
N ASN A 80 10.00 0.94 33.85
CA ASN A 80 9.12 1.94 33.26
C ASN A 80 9.25 1.98 31.73
N GLU A 81 10.47 1.92 31.19
CA GLU A 81 10.71 1.85 29.75
C GLU A 81 10.08 0.59 29.13
N LEU A 82 10.15 -0.55 29.83
CA LEU A 82 9.50 -1.79 29.39
C LEU A 82 7.97 -1.64 29.38
N LEU A 83 7.39 -1.01 30.40
CA LEU A 83 5.95 -0.75 30.46
C LEU A 83 5.49 0.21 29.35
N GLU A 84 6.23 1.28 29.09
CA GLU A 84 5.95 2.20 28.00
C GLU A 84 6.03 1.50 26.65
N LYS A 85 7.11 0.75 26.38
CA LYS A 85 7.24 -0.03 25.14
C LYS A 85 6.14 -1.06 24.98
N LYS A 86 5.73 -1.72 26.06
CA LYS A 86 4.61 -2.67 26.03
C LYS A 86 3.30 -1.97 25.67
N LYS A 87 3.02 -0.83 26.29
CA LYS A 87 1.82 -0.03 26.01
C LYS A 87 1.82 0.50 24.57
N GLU A 88 2.96 0.96 24.07
CA GLU A 88 3.10 1.39 22.68
C GLU A 88 2.90 0.23 21.69
N ALA A 89 3.43 -0.95 22.00
CA ALA A 89 3.25 -2.14 21.18
C ALA A 89 1.78 -2.60 21.15
N GLU A 90 1.10 -2.58 22.30
CA GLU A 90 -0.33 -2.88 22.39
C GLU A 90 -1.17 -1.85 21.60
N ALA A 91 -0.86 -0.55 21.72
CA ALA A 91 -1.54 0.49 20.96
C ALA A 91 -1.34 0.32 19.44
N LYS A 92 -0.11 0.07 18.99
CA LYS A 92 0.21 -0.22 17.58
C LYS A 92 -0.47 -1.49 17.09
N TYR A 93 -0.59 -2.51 17.93
CA TYR A 93 -1.28 -3.75 17.59
C TYR A 93 -2.78 -3.50 17.36
N VAL A 94 -3.43 -2.74 18.24
CA VAL A 94 -4.84 -2.35 18.07
C VAL A 94 -5.03 -1.52 16.80
N GLU A 95 -4.18 -0.51 16.57
CA GLU A 95 -4.22 0.31 15.35
C GLU A 95 -4.05 -0.55 14.08
N LEU A 96 -3.15 -1.53 14.11
CA LEU A 96 -2.92 -2.42 12.97
C LEU A 96 -4.11 -3.36 12.74
N GLN A 97 -4.73 -3.87 13.80
CA GLN A 97 -5.94 -4.69 13.71
C GLN A 97 -7.10 -3.89 13.10
N GLU A 98 -7.28 -2.64 13.52
CA GLU A 98 -8.27 -1.74 12.92
C GLU A 98 -7.96 -1.46 11.44
N LYS A 99 -6.69 -1.20 11.10
CA LYS A 99 -6.27 -1.02 9.70
C LYS A 99 -6.55 -2.26 8.85
N ILE A 100 -6.23 -3.46 9.34
CA ILE A 100 -6.49 -4.71 8.61
C ILE A 100 -8.00 -4.88 8.37
N LYS A 101 -8.82 -4.65 9.40
CA LYS A 101 -10.28 -4.74 9.28
C LYS A 101 -10.83 -3.72 8.28
N ASN A 102 -10.31 -2.50 8.28
CA ASN A 102 -10.69 -1.47 7.32
C ASN A 102 -10.24 -1.82 5.90
N LEU A 103 -9.04 -2.39 5.73
CA LEU A 103 -8.53 -2.86 4.44
C LEU A 103 -9.38 -3.99 3.84
N GLU A 104 -9.85 -4.94 4.65
CA GLU A 104 -10.76 -5.99 4.19
C GLU A 104 -12.08 -5.40 3.69
N LYS A 105 -12.62 -4.41 4.42
CA LYS A 105 -13.85 -3.72 4.02
C LYS A 105 -13.65 -2.93 2.74
N GLU A 106 -12.56 -2.16 2.64
CA GLU A 106 -12.22 -1.37 1.46
C GLU A 106 -11.99 -2.28 0.24
N ALA A 107 -11.28 -3.40 0.39
CA ALA A 107 -11.09 -4.38 -0.67
C ALA A 107 -12.42 -4.97 -1.16
N GLN A 108 -13.35 -5.25 -0.24
CA GLN A 108 -14.68 -5.75 -0.58
C GLN A 108 -15.52 -4.69 -1.31
N GLU A 109 -15.47 -3.43 -0.87
CA GLU A 109 -16.13 -2.29 -1.52
C GLU A 109 -15.55 -2.07 -2.93
N ILE A 110 -14.22 -2.09 -3.08
CA ILE A 110 -13.54 -2.00 -4.37
C ILE A 110 -13.99 -3.14 -5.28
N TYR A 111 -14.00 -4.38 -4.79
CA TYR A 111 -14.43 -5.54 -5.58
C TYR A 111 -15.88 -5.39 -6.06
N GLN A 112 -16.80 -4.99 -5.18
CA GLN A 112 -18.20 -4.76 -5.55
C GLN A 112 -18.34 -3.64 -6.61
N ASN A 113 -17.62 -2.53 -6.43
CA ASN A 113 -17.59 -1.44 -7.41
C ASN A 113 -17.07 -1.91 -8.78
N TYR A 114 -16.02 -2.72 -8.81
CA TYR A 114 -15.50 -3.29 -10.06
C TYR A 114 -16.49 -4.22 -10.74
N VAL A 115 -17.21 -5.05 -9.97
CA VAL A 115 -18.24 -5.94 -10.52
C VAL A 115 -19.40 -5.12 -11.09
N GLU A 116 -19.88 -4.10 -10.37
CA GLU A 116 -20.95 -3.22 -10.84
C GLU A 116 -20.54 -2.47 -12.12
N GLN A 117 -19.34 -1.88 -12.14
CA GLN A 117 -18.78 -1.24 -13.34
C GLN A 117 -18.65 -2.22 -14.50
N GLY A 118 -18.20 -3.45 -14.23
CA GLY A 118 -18.09 -4.50 -15.24
C GLY A 118 -19.44 -4.90 -15.85
N VAL A 119 -20.49 -5.02 -15.02
CA VAL A 119 -21.85 -5.30 -15.51
C VAL A 119 -22.37 -4.14 -16.34
N LYS A 120 -22.24 -2.90 -15.84
CA LYS A 120 -22.68 -1.70 -16.56
C LYS A 120 -21.96 -1.52 -17.90
N GLU A 121 -20.67 -1.78 -17.93
CA GLU A 121 -19.87 -1.69 -19.15
C GLU A 121 -20.23 -2.79 -20.14
N LYS A 122 -20.47 -4.02 -19.66
CA LYS A 122 -20.99 -5.11 -20.49
C LYS A 122 -22.34 -4.74 -21.13
N GLU A 123 -23.27 -4.20 -20.34
CA GLU A 123 -24.57 -3.75 -20.84
C GLU A 123 -24.41 -2.62 -21.87
N ARG A 124 -23.52 -1.66 -21.62
CA ARG A 124 -23.19 -0.58 -22.55
C ARG A 124 -22.65 -1.11 -23.87
N ILE A 125 -21.70 -2.03 -23.83
CA ILE A 125 -21.11 -2.66 -25.03
C ILE A 125 -22.18 -3.43 -25.82
N ILE A 126 -23.04 -4.20 -25.16
CA ILE A 126 -24.11 -4.94 -25.82
C ILE A 126 -25.12 -3.98 -26.47
N ALA A 127 -25.53 -2.92 -25.76
CA ALA A 127 -26.44 -1.92 -26.29
C ALA A 127 -25.84 -1.20 -27.50
N GLU A 128 -24.56 -0.82 -27.43
CA GLU A 128 -23.85 -0.18 -28.52
C GLU A 128 -23.71 -1.12 -29.73
N ALA A 129 -23.35 -2.39 -29.52
CA ALA A 129 -23.26 -3.39 -30.56
C ALA A 129 -24.61 -3.61 -31.27
N ASN A 130 -25.71 -3.68 -30.51
CA ASN A 130 -27.06 -3.80 -31.07
C ASN A 130 -27.45 -2.56 -31.89
N ALA A 131 -27.14 -1.36 -31.38
CA ALA A 131 -27.40 -0.13 -32.11
C ALA A 131 -26.58 -0.03 -33.40
N GLN A 132 -25.31 -0.45 -33.38
CA GLN A 132 -24.47 -0.52 -34.58
C GLN A 132 -24.99 -1.56 -35.58
N ALA A 133 -25.39 -2.74 -35.11
CA ALA A 133 -25.97 -3.78 -35.97
C ALA A 133 -27.24 -3.31 -36.66
N GLU A 134 -28.10 -2.58 -35.95
CA GLU A 134 -29.33 -2.02 -36.52
C GLU A 134 -29.03 -0.92 -37.54
N ARG A 135 -28.06 -0.04 -37.27
CA ARG A 135 -27.59 0.95 -38.25
C ARG A 135 -27.05 0.30 -39.52
N ILE A 136 -26.25 -0.76 -39.39
CA ILE A 136 -25.72 -1.51 -40.54
C ILE A 136 -26.86 -2.11 -41.36
N LYS A 137 -27.87 -2.71 -40.71
CA LYS A 137 -29.05 -3.25 -41.41
C LYS A 137 -29.81 -2.16 -42.17
N GLN A 138 -30.05 -1.02 -41.54
CA GLN A 138 -30.74 0.11 -42.17
C GLN A 138 -29.95 0.65 -43.36
N GLN A 139 -28.63 0.83 -43.21
CA GLN A 139 -27.75 1.22 -44.30
C GLN A 139 -27.77 0.20 -45.44
N ALA A 140 -27.67 -1.10 -45.13
CA ALA A 140 -27.74 -2.16 -46.13
C ALA A 140 -29.08 -2.14 -46.90
N GLN A 141 -30.21 -1.94 -46.20
CA GLN A 141 -31.52 -1.82 -46.84
C GLN A 141 -31.59 -0.62 -47.78
N LEU A 142 -31.06 0.54 -47.38
CA LEU A 142 -30.99 1.73 -48.23
C LEU A 142 -30.10 1.49 -49.46
N TYR A 143 -28.94 0.86 -49.28
CA TYR A 143 -28.05 0.48 -50.37
C TYR A 143 -28.72 -0.50 -51.35
N ILE A 144 -29.42 -1.51 -50.85
CA ILE A 144 -30.17 -2.46 -51.68
C ILE A 144 -31.24 -1.74 -52.48
N GLN A 145 -32.03 -0.85 -51.86
CA GLN A 145 -33.06 -0.09 -52.56
C GLN A 145 -32.45 0.78 -53.67
N HIS A 146 -31.35 1.47 -53.37
CA HIS A 146 -30.65 2.28 -54.36
C HIS A 146 -30.11 1.44 -55.53
N GLU A 147 -29.50 0.28 -55.24
CA GLU A 147 -28.98 -0.60 -56.28
C GLU A 147 -30.09 -1.25 -57.11
N MET A 148 -31.25 -1.56 -56.50
CA MET A 148 -32.42 -2.04 -57.24
C MET A 148 -32.97 -0.98 -58.19
N GLU A 149 -33.08 0.28 -57.76
CA GLU A 149 -33.53 1.37 -58.64
C GLU A 149 -32.54 1.62 -59.78
N LYS A 150 -31.24 1.57 -59.49
CA LYS A 150 -30.19 1.64 -60.52
C LYS A 150 -30.27 0.48 -61.51
N ALA A 151 -30.44 -0.75 -61.04
CA ALA A 151 -30.59 -1.93 -61.89
C ALA A 151 -31.84 -1.85 -62.77
N LYS A 152 -32.97 -1.35 -62.24
CA LYS A 152 -34.19 -1.09 -63.02
C LYS A 152 -33.98 -0.03 -64.09
N ALA A 153 -33.22 1.03 -63.79
CA ALA A 153 -32.91 2.08 -64.76
C ALA A 153 -32.08 1.52 -65.93
N ILE A 154 -31.03 0.75 -65.63
CA ILE A 154 -30.20 0.07 -66.63
C ILE A 154 -31.05 -0.88 -67.49
N LEU A 155 -31.89 -1.71 -66.87
CA LEU A 155 -32.76 -2.64 -67.61
C LEU A 155 -33.75 -1.91 -68.53
N ARG A 156 -34.30 -0.76 -68.10
CA ARG A 156 -35.18 0.05 -68.95
C ARG A 156 -34.44 0.63 -70.15
N GLU A 157 -33.20 1.06 -69.96
CA GLU A 157 -32.34 1.56 -71.04
C GLU A 157 -32.01 0.45 -72.04
N GLU A 158 -31.62 -0.74 -71.56
CA GLU A 158 -31.36 -1.91 -72.42
C GLU A 158 -32.60 -2.34 -73.21
N ILE A 159 -33.78 -2.36 -72.58
CA ILE A 159 -35.05 -2.69 -73.27
C ILE A 159 -35.38 -1.63 -74.33
N ALA A 160 -35.19 -0.35 -74.03
CA ALA A 160 -35.44 0.73 -74.98
C ALA A 160 -34.49 0.60 -76.19
N GLU A 161 -33.21 0.36 -75.97
CA GLU A 161 -32.22 0.17 -77.04
C GLU A 161 -32.53 -1.06 -77.89
N ALA A 162 -32.87 -2.18 -77.25
CA ALA A 162 -33.28 -3.41 -77.95
C ALA A 162 -34.56 -3.20 -78.78
N SER A 163 -35.52 -2.46 -78.26
CA SER A 163 -36.78 -2.14 -78.95
C SER A 163 -36.55 -1.25 -80.18
N VAL A 164 -35.67 -0.25 -80.06
CA VAL A 164 -35.26 0.60 -81.19
C VAL A 164 -34.56 -0.23 -82.27
N LYS A 165 -33.60 -1.08 -81.89
CA LYS A 165 -32.91 -1.98 -82.84
C LYS A 165 -33.87 -2.91 -83.57
N LEU A 166 -34.84 -3.50 -82.85
CA LEU A 166 -35.85 -4.36 -83.46
C LEU A 166 -36.76 -3.57 -84.42
N ALA A 167 -37.20 -2.38 -84.03
CA ALA A 167 -38.01 -1.51 -84.89
C ALA A 167 -37.23 -1.08 -86.15
N GLU A 168 -35.94 -0.76 -86.02
CA GLU A 168 -35.06 -0.48 -87.17
C GLU A 168 -34.94 -1.67 -88.11
N GLU A 169 -34.76 -2.89 -87.58
CA GLU A 169 -34.69 -4.11 -88.39
C GLU A 169 -35.99 -4.41 -89.13
N ILE A 170 -37.14 -4.25 -88.46
CA ILE A 170 -38.46 -4.44 -89.06
C ILE A 170 -38.67 -3.39 -90.16
N LEU A 171 -38.43 -2.11 -89.88
CA LEU A 171 -38.60 -1.02 -90.84
C LEU A 171 -37.71 -1.19 -92.07
N LYS A 172 -36.44 -1.60 -91.88
CA LYS A 172 -35.53 -1.92 -93.00
C LYS A 172 -36.06 -3.06 -93.88
N LYS A 173 -36.75 -4.05 -93.31
CA LYS A 173 -37.32 -5.19 -94.03
C LYS A 173 -38.68 -4.89 -94.69
N SER A 174 -39.45 -3.93 -94.16
CA SER A 174 -40.83 -3.66 -94.60
C SER A 174 -41.00 -2.38 -95.44
N ILE A 175 -39.96 -1.56 -95.62
CA ILE A 175 -40.08 -0.29 -96.37
C ILE A 175 -40.26 -0.52 -97.87
N THR A 176 -41.27 0.13 -98.44
CA THR A 176 -41.57 0.10 -99.89
C THR A 176 -41.20 1.43 -100.57
N GLU A 177 -41.03 1.45 -101.89
CA GLU A 177 -40.72 2.70 -102.64
C GLU A 177 -41.82 3.78 -102.48
N GLU A 178 -43.07 3.35 -102.25
CA GLU A 178 -44.21 4.25 -102.07
C GLU A 178 -44.16 4.93 -100.69
N ASP A 179 -43.74 4.20 -99.66
CA ASP A 179 -43.51 4.74 -98.31
C ASP A 179 -42.41 5.79 -98.29
N GLN A 180 -41.30 5.57 -99.00
CA GLN A 180 -40.22 6.55 -99.11
C GLN A 180 -40.69 7.87 -99.74
N LYS A 181 -41.48 7.79 -100.82
CA LYS A 181 -42.04 8.99 -101.49
C LYS A 181 -43.03 9.74 -100.59
N ARG A 182 -43.84 9.03 -99.81
CA ARG A 182 -44.77 9.63 -98.83
C ARG A 182 -44.01 10.37 -97.73
N THR A 183 -43.01 9.75 -97.12
CA THR A 183 -42.20 10.37 -96.04
C THR A 183 -41.49 11.65 -96.51
N VAL A 184 -40.93 11.65 -97.72
CA VAL A 184 -40.32 12.86 -98.31
C VAL A 184 -41.35 13.98 -98.48
N LYS A 185 -42.55 13.65 -98.94
CA LYS A 185 -43.63 14.63 -99.13
C LYS A 185 -44.13 15.20 -97.81
N GLU A 186 -44.25 14.38 -96.76
CA GLU A 186 -44.60 14.81 -95.41
C GLU A 186 -43.51 15.70 -94.78
N PHE A 187 -42.24 15.33 -94.92
CA PHE A 187 -41.11 16.15 -94.44
C PHE A 187 -41.05 17.52 -95.11
N ILE A 188 -41.26 17.57 -96.44
CA ILE A 188 -41.34 18.84 -97.18
C ILE A 188 -42.51 19.68 -96.68
N ASN A 189 -43.67 19.09 -96.40
CA ASN A 189 -44.83 19.81 -95.88
C ASN A 189 -44.61 20.31 -94.45
N GLU A 190 -43.95 19.56 -93.58
CA GLU A 190 -43.65 19.97 -92.20
C GLU A 190 -42.67 21.15 -92.17
N ILE A 191 -41.61 21.10 -93.00
CA ILE A 191 -40.69 22.24 -93.16
C ILE A 191 -41.44 23.46 -93.70
N LYS A 192 -42.33 23.27 -94.68
CA LYS A 192 -43.12 24.37 -95.23
C LYS A 192 -44.07 24.97 -94.20
N GLY A 193 -44.65 24.15 -93.32
CA GLY A 193 -45.49 24.60 -92.20
C GLY A 193 -44.73 25.34 -91.10
N ARG A 194 -43.46 24.98 -90.84
CA ARG A 194 -42.59 25.64 -89.87
C ARG A 194 -42.00 26.97 -90.37
N VAL A 195 -41.95 27.18 -91.68
CA VAL A 195 -41.44 28.41 -92.33
C VAL A 195 -42.56 29.44 -92.61
N LEU A 196 -43.83 29.04 -92.47
CA LEU A 196 -45.00 29.91 -92.65
C LEU A 196 -45.57 30.48 -91.31
N HIS A 197 -44.86 30.27 -90.20
CA HIS A 197 -45.01 30.96 -88.92
C HIS A 197 -43.69 31.65 -88.57
#